data_AF-A0A9E3FHY2-F1
#
_entry.id   AF-A0A9E3FHY2-F1
#
_cell.length_a   1.000
_cell.length_b   1.000
_cell.length_c   1.000
_cell.angle_alpha   90.00
_cell.angle_beta   90.00
_cell.angle_gamma   90.00
#
_symmetry.space_group_name_H-M   'P 1'
#
loop_
_entity.id
_entity.type
_entity.pdbx_description
1 polymer ?
#
loop_
_entity_poly.entity_id
_entity_poly.type
_entity_poly.pdbx_seq_one_letter_code
_entity_poly.pdbx_strand_id
1 'polypeptide(L)'
;MSWLREEVDPVVQRQRLAFEKEQAGVLAMRQPLTPEQTYRLFGTFLGLLPPLALFDRFLTESKGEQSFWVVALCVAMNIVCCLVGRWIGGRLGLWAGDPRRRTRVRYAFVVLAMAFAWSFVTGALGGAVFFIIGAFFGVLIATPVALVAFPAFAILHRLISRGGMIDARHAWSLAFGIPLTIAALISSPWIK
;
A
#
# COMPACT_ATOMS: atom_id res chain seq x y z
N MET A 1 -28.68 -8.02 -40.68
CA MET A 1 -29.40 -6.99 -39.91
C MET A 1 -29.14 -7.02 -38.39
N SER A 2 -28.55 -8.08 -37.82
CA SER A 2 -28.16 -8.11 -36.41
C SER A 2 -27.11 -7.05 -36.04
N TRP A 3 -26.13 -6.79 -36.92
CA TRP A 3 -25.07 -5.79 -36.68
C TRP A 3 -25.59 -4.35 -36.50
N LEU A 4 -26.71 -4.02 -37.15
CA LEU A 4 -27.33 -2.69 -37.13
C LEU A 4 -28.13 -2.47 -35.84
N ARG A 5 -28.64 -3.55 -35.22
CA ARG A 5 -29.25 -3.46 -33.88
C ARG A 5 -28.18 -3.29 -32.80
N GLU A 6 -27.03 -3.92 -32.98
CA GLU A 6 -25.89 -3.81 -32.05
C GLU A 6 -25.27 -2.41 -32.07
N GLU A 7 -25.29 -1.74 -33.24
CA GLU A 7 -24.80 -0.36 -33.41
C GLU A 7 -25.74 0.71 -32.84
N VAL A 8 -27.03 0.41 -32.71
CA VAL A 8 -28.06 1.34 -32.20
C VAL A 8 -28.35 1.12 -30.71
N ASP A 9 -27.83 0.05 -30.10
CA ASP A 9 -28.01 -0.17 -28.66
C ASP A 9 -27.23 0.88 -27.84
N PRO A 10 -27.93 1.77 -27.09
CA PRO A 10 -27.27 2.82 -26.31
C PRO A 10 -26.36 2.26 -25.22
N VAL A 11 -26.57 1.02 -24.77
CA VAL A 11 -25.70 0.36 -23.78
C VAL A 11 -24.34 0.02 -24.42
N VAL A 12 -24.36 -0.55 -25.63
CA VAL A 12 -23.14 -0.91 -26.36
C VAL A 12 -22.35 0.35 -26.74
N GLN A 13 -23.02 1.42 -27.18
CA GLN A 13 -22.36 2.69 -27.47
C GLN A 13 -21.72 3.32 -26.24
N ARG A 14 -22.41 3.32 -25.09
CA ARG A 14 -21.84 3.82 -23.82
C ARG A 14 -20.62 3.02 -23.39
N GLN A 15 -20.63 1.69 -23.57
CA GLN A 15 -19.49 0.84 -23.26
C GLN A 15 -18.30 1.13 -24.18
N ARG A 16 -18.52 1.30 -25.50
CA ARG A 16 -17.45 1.68 -26.44
C ARG A 16 -16.84 3.03 -26.10
N LEU A 17 -17.67 4.05 -25.86
CA LEU A 17 -17.18 5.38 -25.49
C LEU A 17 -16.40 5.37 -24.15
N ALA A 18 -16.84 4.55 -23.19
CA ALA A 18 -16.10 4.39 -21.94
C ALA A 18 -14.74 3.74 -22.16
N PHE A 19 -14.67 2.73 -23.03
CA PHE A 19 -13.44 2.04 -23.40
C PHE A 19 -12.48 2.95 -24.19
N GLU A 20 -12.97 3.74 -25.14
CA GLU A 20 -12.17 4.71 -25.90
C GLU A 20 -11.60 5.81 -25.00
N LYS A 21 -12.42 6.38 -24.10
CA LYS A 21 -11.95 7.34 -23.08
C LYS A 21 -10.87 6.75 -22.19
N GLU A 22 -10.97 5.45 -21.90
CA GLU A 22 -9.98 4.75 -21.09
C GLU A 22 -8.68 4.52 -21.84
N GLN A 23 -8.74 4.06 -23.10
CA GLN A 23 -7.55 3.93 -23.96
C GLN A 23 -6.86 5.28 -24.15
N ALA A 24 -7.62 6.34 -24.44
CA ALA A 24 -7.09 7.69 -24.54
C ALA A 24 -6.43 8.14 -23.21
N GLY A 25 -7.04 7.80 -22.08
CA GLY A 25 -6.47 8.07 -20.76
C GLY A 25 -5.16 7.33 -20.48
N VAL A 26 -5.03 6.08 -20.93
CA VAL A 26 -3.79 5.29 -20.82
C VAL A 26 -2.71 5.86 -21.75
N LEU A 27 -3.07 6.19 -23.00
CA LEU A 27 -2.15 6.79 -23.97
C LEU A 27 -1.64 8.17 -23.55
N ALA A 28 -2.44 8.90 -22.76
CA ALA A 28 -2.05 10.20 -22.20
C ALA A 28 -1.09 10.09 -21.00
N MET A 29 -0.90 8.90 -20.40
CA MET A 29 0.03 8.73 -19.28
C MET A 29 1.46 8.85 -19.76
N ARG A 30 2.27 9.64 -19.04
CA ARG A 30 3.69 9.79 -19.39
C ARG A 30 4.50 8.58 -18.93
N GLN A 31 4.15 8.04 -17.76
CA GLN A 31 4.83 6.90 -17.15
C GLN A 31 3.80 6.00 -16.44
N PRO A 32 3.12 5.10 -17.17
CA PRO A 32 2.17 4.18 -16.57
C PRO A 32 2.90 3.16 -15.69
N LEU A 33 2.47 3.04 -14.44
CA LEU A 33 2.91 2.01 -13.51
C LEU A 33 1.86 0.91 -13.38
N THR A 34 2.33 -0.32 -13.31
CA THR A 34 1.47 -1.48 -13.08
C THR A 34 1.02 -1.53 -11.61
N PRO A 35 -0.06 -2.28 -11.29
CA PRO A 35 -0.45 -2.52 -9.89
C PRO A 35 0.70 -3.08 -9.06
N GLU A 36 1.46 -4.03 -9.61
CA GLU A 36 2.63 -4.59 -8.94
C GLU A 36 3.65 -3.51 -8.55
N GLN A 37 4.04 -2.65 -9.49
CA GLN A 37 5.01 -1.58 -9.23
C GLN A 37 4.49 -0.58 -8.19
N THR A 38 3.21 -0.23 -8.28
CA THR A 38 2.56 0.72 -7.38
C THR A 38 2.46 0.16 -5.96
N TYR A 39 2.06 -1.10 -5.81
CA TYR A 39 2.01 -1.76 -4.51
C TYR A 39 3.40 -2.07 -3.94
N ARG A 40 4.43 -2.34 -4.77
CA ARG A 40 5.83 -2.40 -4.31
C ARG A 40 6.26 -1.07 -3.69
N LEU A 41 5.93 0.04 -4.34
CA LEU A 41 6.27 1.37 -3.85
C LEU A 41 5.55 1.67 -2.54
N PHE A 42 4.23 1.43 -2.48
CA PHE A 42 3.44 1.59 -1.27
C PHE A 42 3.95 0.72 -0.13
N GLY A 43 4.23 -0.56 -0.38
CA GLY A 43 4.78 -1.47 0.61
C GLY A 43 6.17 -1.05 1.11
N THR A 44 6.99 -0.41 0.27
CA THR A 44 8.29 0.16 0.65
C THR A 44 8.09 1.28 1.68
N PHE A 45 7.23 2.26 1.39
CA PHE A 45 6.98 3.38 2.29
C PHE A 45 6.23 2.98 3.55
N LEU A 46 5.27 2.05 3.45
CA LEU A 46 4.56 1.52 4.60
C LEU A 46 5.47 0.69 5.52
N GLY A 47 6.49 0.03 4.96
CA GLY A 47 7.51 -0.67 5.74
C GLY A 47 8.56 0.24 6.37
N LEU A 48 8.74 1.47 5.85
CA LEU A 48 9.78 2.39 6.29
C LEU A 48 9.24 3.46 7.25
N LEU A 49 8.20 4.18 6.87
CA LEU A 49 7.80 5.42 7.56
C LEU A 49 7.15 5.17 8.93
N PRO A 50 6.17 4.26 9.09
CA PRO A 50 5.59 3.98 10.40
C PRO A 50 6.61 3.41 11.42
N PRO A 51 7.47 2.42 11.08
CA PRO A 51 8.49 1.96 12.03
C PRO A 51 9.53 3.03 12.36
N LEU A 52 9.94 3.85 11.38
CA LEU A 52 10.80 5.00 11.64
C LEU A 52 10.17 5.97 12.64
N ALA A 53 8.89 6.32 12.50
CA ALA A 53 8.18 7.19 13.44
C ALA A 53 8.08 6.58 14.84
N LEU A 54 7.86 5.26 14.94
CA LEU A 54 7.85 4.56 16.23
C LEU A 54 9.23 4.60 16.90
N PHE A 55 10.31 4.37 16.14
CA PHE A 55 11.66 4.41 16.70
C PHE A 55 12.09 5.83 17.07
N ASP A 56 11.78 6.83 16.25
CA ASP A 56 12.04 8.24 16.56
C ASP A 56 11.37 8.64 17.89
N ARG A 57 10.10 8.25 18.06
CA ARG A 57 9.37 8.46 19.32
C ARG A 57 10.00 7.71 20.49
N PHE A 58 10.36 6.44 20.30
CA PHE A 58 11.00 5.63 21.34
C PHE A 58 12.34 6.25 21.80
N LEU A 59 13.17 6.70 20.86
CA LEU A 59 14.48 7.30 21.12
C LEU A 59 14.38 8.68 21.79
N THR A 60 13.37 9.47 21.45
CA THR A 60 13.14 10.80 22.04
C THR A 60 12.51 10.73 23.44
N GLU A 61 11.69 9.72 23.73
CA GLU A 61 11.06 9.56 25.06
C GLU A 61 12.01 8.92 26.10
N SER A 62 13.01 8.16 25.66
CA SER A 62 13.98 7.54 26.57
C SER A 62 15.04 8.57 27.01
N LYS A 63 14.93 9.02 28.27
CA LYS A 63 15.77 10.06 28.90
C LYS A 63 17.25 9.68 29.12
N GLY A 64 17.74 8.61 28.49
CA GLY A 64 19.10 8.08 28.67
C GLY A 64 19.98 8.26 27.44
N GLU A 65 21.29 8.16 27.63
CA GLU A 65 22.25 8.12 26.52
C GLU A 65 21.98 6.86 25.69
N GLN A 66 21.54 7.04 24.45
CA GLN A 66 21.18 5.93 23.58
C GLN A 66 22.44 5.17 23.18
N SER A 67 22.48 3.88 23.53
CA SER A 67 23.56 3.02 23.05
C SER A 67 23.55 2.97 21.53
N PHE A 68 24.72 3.15 20.91
CA PHE A 68 24.92 3.01 19.47
C PHE A 68 24.28 1.74 18.91
N TRP A 69 24.32 0.64 19.68
CA TRP A 69 23.72 -0.65 19.32
C TRP A 69 22.19 -0.59 19.15
N VAL A 70 21.49 0.21 19.95
CA VAL A 70 20.03 0.37 19.85
C VAL A 70 19.67 1.09 18.55
N VAL A 71 20.38 2.19 18.24
CA VAL A 71 20.18 2.94 17.01
C VAL A 71 20.49 2.07 15.78
N ALA A 72 21.61 1.33 15.80
CA ALA A 72 21.98 0.41 14.73
C ALA A 72 20.91 -0.67 14.51
N LEU A 73 20.33 -1.20 15.59
CA LEU A 73 19.24 -2.18 15.54
C LEU A 73 17.95 -1.60 14.94
N CYS A 74 17.55 -0.39 15.34
CA CYS A 74 16.41 0.33 14.74
C CYS A 74 16.60 0.56 13.24
N VAL A 75 17.80 0.93 12.80
CA VAL A 75 18.13 1.10 11.38
C VAL A 75 18.04 -0.25 10.65
N ALA A 76 18.63 -1.31 11.19
CA ALA A 76 18.58 -2.64 10.59
C ALA A 76 17.13 -3.13 10.43
N MET A 77 16.28 -2.94 11.44
CA MET A 77 14.86 -3.28 11.37
C MET A 77 14.12 -2.47 10.32
N ASN A 78 14.35 -1.16 10.23
CA ASN A 78 13.74 -0.33 9.20
C ASN A 78 14.09 -0.82 7.79
N ILE A 79 15.35 -1.23 7.58
CA ILE A 79 15.78 -1.82 6.31
C ILE A 79 15.03 -3.13 6.04
N VAL A 80 14.95 -4.03 7.03
CA VAL A 80 14.21 -5.30 6.89
C VAL A 80 12.74 -5.04 6.57
N CYS A 81 12.06 -4.19 7.34
CA CYS A 81 10.65 -3.84 7.12
C CYS A 81 10.42 -3.22 5.74
N CYS A 82 11.32 -2.34 5.28
CA CYS A 82 11.29 -1.73 3.97
C CYS A 82 11.44 -2.77 2.84
N LEU A 83 12.42 -3.67 2.93
CA LEU A 83 12.67 -4.71 1.93
C LEU A 83 11.54 -5.74 1.87
N VAL A 84 11.09 -6.24 3.04
CA VAL A 84 9.97 -7.19 3.13
C VAL A 84 8.68 -6.52 2.66
N GLY A 85 8.44 -5.27 3.07
CA GLY A 85 7.29 -4.49 2.65
C GLY A 85 7.25 -4.29 1.13
N ARG A 86 8.39 -3.99 0.51
CA ARG A 86 8.53 -3.90 -0.96
C ARG A 86 8.19 -5.23 -1.63
N TRP A 87 8.75 -6.34 -1.14
CA TRP A 87 8.57 -7.65 -1.73
C TRP A 87 7.12 -8.16 -1.61
N ILE A 88 6.54 -8.09 -0.40
CA ILE A 88 5.14 -8.44 -0.17
C ILE A 88 4.22 -7.51 -0.97
N GLY A 89 4.48 -6.20 -0.96
CA GLY A 89 3.71 -5.23 -1.74
C GLY A 89 3.60 -5.65 -3.22
N GLY A 90 4.71 -6.05 -3.85
CA GLY A 90 4.67 -6.55 -5.22
C GLY A 90 3.83 -7.79 -5.42
N ARG A 91 3.98 -8.80 -4.55
CA ARG A 91 3.17 -10.02 -4.61
C ARG A 91 1.68 -9.74 -4.43
N LEU A 92 1.34 -8.86 -3.49
CA LEU A 92 -0.03 -8.44 -3.25
C LEU A 92 -0.58 -7.64 -4.44
N GLY A 93 0.23 -6.81 -5.11
CA GLY A 93 -0.16 -6.09 -6.33
C GLY A 93 -0.49 -7.03 -7.50
N LEU A 94 0.27 -8.11 -7.66
CA LEU A 94 -0.06 -9.18 -8.63
C LEU A 94 -1.40 -9.86 -8.28
N TRP A 95 -1.63 -10.16 -7.00
CA TRP A 95 -2.86 -10.77 -6.51
C TRP A 95 -4.09 -9.85 -6.57
N ALA A 96 -3.89 -8.54 -6.40
CA ALA A 96 -4.93 -7.53 -6.53
C ALA A 96 -5.54 -7.58 -7.95
N GLY A 97 -4.70 -7.86 -8.95
CA GLY A 97 -5.11 -8.02 -10.35
C GLY A 97 -5.84 -6.78 -10.87
N ASP A 98 -6.66 -6.95 -11.90
CA ASP A 98 -7.55 -5.89 -12.37
C ASP A 98 -8.72 -5.68 -11.40
N PRO A 99 -8.80 -4.54 -10.68
CA PRO A 99 -9.85 -4.27 -9.70
C PRO A 99 -11.26 -4.29 -10.31
N ARG A 100 -11.38 -4.10 -11.64
CA ARG A 100 -12.65 -3.97 -12.33
C ARG A 100 -13.31 -5.30 -12.65
N ARG A 101 -12.53 -6.38 -12.76
CA ARG A 101 -13.04 -7.73 -13.01
C ARG A 101 -13.64 -8.40 -11.77
N ARG A 102 -13.51 -7.80 -10.58
CA ARG A 102 -13.99 -8.36 -9.31
C ARG A 102 -15.22 -7.62 -8.80
N THR A 103 -16.14 -8.36 -8.18
CA THR A 103 -17.25 -7.77 -7.43
C THR A 103 -16.72 -6.93 -6.27
N ARG A 104 -17.45 -5.85 -5.89
CA ARG A 104 -17.01 -4.93 -4.82
C ARG A 104 -16.72 -5.66 -3.51
N VAL A 105 -17.56 -6.64 -3.16
CA VAL A 105 -17.40 -7.47 -1.96
C VAL A 105 -16.10 -8.28 -2.02
N ARG A 106 -15.86 -8.99 -3.13
CA ARG A 106 -14.63 -9.77 -3.31
C ARG A 106 -13.39 -8.89 -3.27
N TYR A 107 -13.46 -7.67 -3.83
CA TYR A 107 -12.37 -6.71 -3.76
C TYR A 107 -12.09 -6.29 -2.31
N ALA A 108 -13.11 -5.96 -1.52
CA ALA A 108 -12.95 -5.60 -0.11
C ALA A 108 -12.30 -6.73 0.70
N PHE A 109 -12.73 -7.98 0.50
CA PHE A 109 -12.11 -9.15 1.14
C PHE A 109 -10.64 -9.32 0.74
N VAL A 110 -10.30 -9.11 -0.54
CA VAL A 110 -8.92 -9.18 -1.00
C VAL A 110 -8.07 -8.09 -0.35
N VAL A 111 -8.56 -6.86 -0.27
CA VAL A 111 -7.84 -5.75 0.38
C VAL A 111 -7.63 -6.03 1.86
N LEU A 112 -8.62 -6.59 2.54
CA LEU A 112 -8.50 -6.98 3.95
C LEU A 112 -7.49 -8.11 4.13
N ALA A 113 -7.54 -9.14 3.29
CA ALA A 113 -6.58 -10.23 3.29
C ALA A 113 -5.14 -9.75 3.01
N MET A 114 -4.98 -8.78 2.10
CA MET A 114 -3.70 -8.11 1.84
C MET A 114 -3.17 -7.38 3.07
N ALA A 115 -4.03 -6.67 3.80
CA ALA A 115 -3.66 -5.99 5.03
C ALA A 115 -3.16 -6.96 6.10
N PHE A 116 -3.88 -8.07 6.32
CA PHE A 116 -3.46 -9.10 7.27
C PHE A 116 -2.19 -9.82 6.83
N ALA A 117 -2.09 -10.22 5.55
CA ALA A 117 -0.91 -10.89 5.02
C ALA A 117 0.33 -10.00 5.12
N TRP A 118 0.20 -8.71 4.80
CA TRP A 118 1.29 -7.75 4.97
C TRP A 118 1.68 -7.64 6.44
N SER A 119 0.73 -7.36 7.34
CA SER A 119 1.00 -7.19 8.78
C SER A 119 1.65 -8.40 9.41
N PHE A 120 1.19 -9.59 9.05
CA PHE A 120 1.74 -10.83 9.55
C PHE A 120 3.19 -10.98 9.10
N VAL A 121 3.48 -10.80 7.80
CA VAL A 121 4.84 -11.02 7.29
C VAL A 121 5.80 -9.89 7.69
N THR A 122 5.44 -8.62 7.49
CA THR A 122 6.32 -7.49 7.83
C THR A 122 6.44 -7.31 9.34
N GLY A 123 5.34 -7.42 10.08
CA GLY A 123 5.32 -7.33 11.53
C GLY A 123 6.08 -8.47 12.19
N ALA A 124 5.85 -9.72 11.77
CA ALA A 124 6.58 -10.85 12.35
C ALA A 124 8.06 -10.83 11.99
N LEU A 125 8.44 -10.57 10.73
CA LEU A 125 9.85 -10.54 10.33
C LEU A 125 10.59 -9.35 10.93
N GLY A 126 9.99 -8.17 10.95
CA GLY A 126 10.56 -6.99 11.60
C GLY A 126 10.73 -7.22 13.10
N GLY A 127 9.69 -7.73 13.77
CA GLY A 127 9.71 -8.01 15.19
C GLY A 127 10.63 -9.17 15.61
N ALA A 128 10.79 -10.19 14.76
CA ALA A 128 11.67 -11.33 15.02
C ALA A 128 13.14 -10.94 15.16
N VAL A 129 13.53 -9.77 14.63
CA VAL A 129 14.88 -9.19 14.83
C VAL A 129 15.15 -8.92 16.32
N PHE A 130 14.12 -8.67 17.12
CA PHE A 130 14.15 -8.46 18.57
C PHE A 130 13.73 -9.71 19.37
N PHE A 131 13.98 -10.92 18.87
CA PHE A 131 13.51 -12.22 19.44
C PHE A 131 12.06 -12.59 19.09
N ILE A 132 11.68 -13.84 19.40
CA ILE A 132 10.35 -14.41 19.10
C ILE A 132 9.21 -13.59 19.70
N ILE A 133 9.40 -13.04 20.90
CA ILE A 133 8.42 -12.16 21.56
C ILE A 133 8.21 -10.88 20.73
N GLY A 134 9.28 -10.33 20.16
CA GLY A 134 9.21 -9.16 19.29
C GLY A 134 8.34 -9.39 18.05
N ALA A 135 8.31 -10.61 17.49
CA ALA A 135 7.46 -10.94 16.36
C ALA A 135 5.95 -10.76 16.68
N PHE A 136 5.53 -11.16 17.89
CA PHE A 136 4.14 -10.99 18.32
C PHE A 136 3.75 -9.50 18.42
N PHE A 137 4.59 -8.69 19.08
CA PHE A 137 4.36 -7.24 19.17
C PHE A 137 4.43 -6.56 17.81
N GLY A 138 5.34 -6.99 16.94
CA GLY A 138 5.46 -6.50 15.58
C GLY A 138 4.17 -6.71 14.77
N VAL A 139 3.56 -7.89 14.86
CA VAL A 139 2.26 -8.15 14.23
C VAL A 139 1.15 -7.31 14.86
N LEU A 140 1.11 -7.23 16.20
CA LEU A 140 0.10 -6.46 16.93
C LEU A 140 0.10 -4.98 16.53
N ILE A 141 1.28 -4.38 16.38
CA ILE A 141 1.46 -2.97 16.00
C ILE A 141 1.23 -2.76 14.50
N ALA A 142 1.70 -3.67 13.64
CA ALA A 142 1.57 -3.53 12.19
C ALA A 142 0.13 -3.70 11.70
N THR A 143 -0.68 -4.51 12.40
CA THR A 143 -2.07 -4.81 12.03
C THR A 143 -2.95 -3.57 11.90
N PRO A 144 -3.11 -2.69 12.91
CA PRO A 144 -3.93 -1.50 12.78
C PRO A 144 -3.43 -0.56 11.69
N VAL A 145 -2.11 -0.42 11.54
CA VAL A 145 -1.49 0.39 10.47
C VAL A 145 -1.91 -0.12 9.10
N ALA A 146 -1.81 -1.43 8.83
CA ALA A 146 -2.16 -1.99 7.54
C ALA A 146 -3.68 -1.98 7.29
N LEU A 147 -4.50 -2.24 8.32
CA LEU A 147 -5.96 -2.23 8.21
C LEU A 147 -6.52 -0.86 7.81
N VAL A 148 -5.81 0.23 8.13
CA VAL A 148 -6.16 1.58 7.66
C VAL A 148 -5.53 1.85 6.29
N ALA A 149 -4.24 1.56 6.15
CA ALA A 149 -3.47 1.96 4.97
C ALA A 149 -3.93 1.24 3.69
N PHE A 150 -4.19 -0.07 3.74
CA PHE A 150 -4.55 -0.85 2.56
C PHE A 150 -5.91 -0.47 1.98
N PRO A 151 -7.00 -0.33 2.77
CA PRO A 151 -8.27 0.18 2.26
C PRO A 151 -8.18 1.59 1.68
N ALA A 152 -7.50 2.50 2.37
CA ALA A 152 -7.30 3.87 1.88
C ALA A 152 -6.57 3.87 0.53
N PHE A 153 -5.46 3.12 0.44
CA PHE A 153 -4.68 3.01 -0.78
C PHE A 153 -5.47 2.34 -1.90
N ALA A 154 -6.16 1.23 -1.62
CA ALA A 154 -6.95 0.49 -2.59
C ALA A 154 -8.09 1.33 -3.19
N ILE A 155 -8.81 2.09 -2.36
CA ILE A 155 -9.88 2.98 -2.82
C ILE A 155 -9.30 4.07 -3.72
N LEU A 156 -8.26 4.78 -3.27
CA LEU A 156 -7.67 5.88 -4.04
C LEU A 156 -7.02 5.39 -5.34
N HIS A 157 -6.29 4.27 -5.29
CA HIS A 157 -5.72 3.62 -6.46
C HIS A 157 -6.82 3.26 -7.48
N ARG A 158 -7.95 2.70 -7.02
CA ARG A 158 -9.08 2.39 -7.90
C ARG A 158 -9.73 3.63 -8.53
N LEU A 159 -9.82 4.75 -7.81
CA LEU A 159 -10.41 6.00 -8.32
C LEU A 159 -9.53 6.65 -9.40
N ILE A 160 -8.21 6.56 -9.26
CA ILE A 160 -7.25 7.27 -10.13
C ILE A 160 -6.78 6.38 -11.29
N SER A 161 -6.79 5.06 -11.13
CA SER A 161 -6.30 4.12 -12.15
C SER A 161 -7.16 4.08 -13.42
N ARG A 162 -6.48 4.02 -14.58
CA ARG A 162 -7.07 3.80 -15.91
C ARG A 162 -6.44 2.56 -16.51
N GLY A 163 -7.24 1.62 -17.00
CA GLY A 163 -6.78 0.33 -17.53
C GLY A 163 -6.05 -0.52 -16.49
N GLY A 164 -6.31 -0.32 -15.20
CA GLY A 164 -5.56 -0.96 -14.11
C GLY A 164 -4.15 -0.39 -13.89
N MET A 165 -3.75 0.64 -14.65
CA MET A 165 -2.47 1.34 -14.48
C MET A 165 -2.68 2.73 -13.89
N ILE A 166 -1.62 3.30 -13.33
CA ILE A 166 -1.63 4.63 -12.73
C ILE A 166 -0.37 5.39 -13.17
N ASP A 167 -0.50 6.68 -13.49
CA ASP A 167 0.68 7.50 -13.81
C ASP A 167 1.59 7.63 -12.57
N ALA A 168 2.90 7.51 -12.78
CA ALA A 168 3.90 7.51 -11.73
C ALA A 168 3.77 8.67 -10.74
N ARG A 169 3.40 9.88 -11.20
CA ARG A 169 3.25 11.05 -10.32
C ARG A 169 2.19 10.82 -9.25
N HIS A 170 1.03 10.32 -9.64
CA HIS A 170 -0.07 10.01 -8.72
C HIS A 170 0.25 8.80 -7.84
N ALA A 171 0.91 7.79 -8.43
CA ALA A 171 1.34 6.61 -7.69
C ALA A 171 2.27 6.97 -6.53
N TRP A 172 3.25 7.85 -6.77
CA TRP A 172 4.16 8.34 -5.76
C TRP A 172 3.43 9.11 -4.65
N SER A 173 2.56 10.06 -5.01
CA SER A 173 1.77 10.81 -4.02
C SER A 173 0.91 9.90 -3.13
N LEU A 174 0.28 8.87 -3.70
CA LEU A 174 -0.52 7.91 -2.94
C LEU A 174 0.35 6.99 -2.06
N ALA A 175 1.39 6.40 -2.66
CA ALA A 175 2.25 5.44 -2.01
C ALA A 175 3.03 6.05 -0.85
N PHE A 176 3.40 7.33 -0.96
CA PHE A 176 4.12 8.07 0.07
C PHE A 176 3.17 8.77 1.06
N GLY A 177 2.12 9.43 0.56
CA GLY A 177 1.24 10.27 1.37
C GLY A 177 0.51 9.51 2.47
N ILE A 178 -0.01 8.31 2.18
CA ILE A 178 -0.73 7.51 3.19
C ILE A 178 0.21 7.06 4.32
N PRO A 179 1.36 6.39 4.06
CA PRO A 179 2.28 6.03 5.13
C PRO A 179 2.87 7.24 5.86
N LEU A 180 3.13 8.36 5.17
CA LEU A 180 3.59 9.58 5.82
C LEU A 180 2.54 10.13 6.78
N THR A 181 1.25 10.11 6.41
CA THR A 181 0.17 10.56 7.28
C THR A 181 0.08 9.70 8.53
N ILE A 182 0.21 8.38 8.38
CA ILE A 182 0.23 7.44 9.51
C ILE A 182 1.45 7.69 10.40
N ALA A 183 2.63 7.88 9.80
CA ALA A 183 3.86 8.20 10.53
C ALA A 183 3.71 9.51 11.33
N ALA A 184 3.14 10.56 10.71
CA ALA A 184 2.86 11.83 11.39
C ALA A 184 1.86 11.68 12.55
N LEU A 185 0.85 10.81 12.41
CA LEU A 185 -0.07 10.50 13.51
C LEU A 185 0.64 9.78 14.67
N ILE A 186 1.54 8.85 14.37
CA ILE A 186 2.33 8.14 15.40
C ILE A 186 3.23 9.09 16.19
N SER A 187 3.92 10.01 15.49
CA SER A 187 4.80 11.02 16.09
C SER A 187 4.03 12.18 16.74
N SER A 188 2.72 12.22 16.61
CA SER A 188 1.89 13.31 17.15
C SER A 188 1.89 13.30 18.68
N PRO A 189 2.17 14.43 19.36
CA PRO A 189 2.23 14.52 20.82
C PRO A 189 0.87 14.35 21.51
N TRP A 190 -0.23 14.34 20.73
CA TRP A 190 -1.59 14.22 21.21
C TRP A 190 -2.00 12.78 21.55
N ILE A 191 -1.25 11.78 21.10
CA ILE A 191 -1.46 10.37 21.44
C ILE A 191 -0.53 10.07 22.61
N LYS A 192 -0.98 10.27 23.85
CA LYS A 192 -0.30 9.83 25.08
C LYS A 192 -1.11 8.76 25.78
#